data_AF-A0A8J4EEX0-F1
#
_entry.id   AF-A0A8J4EEX0-F1
#
_cell.length_a   1.000
_cell.length_b   1.000
_cell.length_c   1.000
_cell.angle_alpha   90.00
_cell.angle_beta   90.00
_cell.angle_gamma   90.00
#
_symmetry.space_group_name_H-M   'P 1'
#
loop_
_entity.id
_entity.type
_entity.pdbx_description
1 polymer ?
#
loop_
_entity_poly.entity_id
_entity_poly.type
_entity_poly.pdbx_seq_one_letter_code
_entity_poly.pdbx_strand_id
1 'polypeptide(L)' 'MNPLVEVAGWAGAGSLLLAYGLLSAKRIDAGAGYQVLNLAGALGLAANAVAHGAWPSASLNLVWLLIGAVALRRSAALDQ' A
#
# COMPACT_ATOMS: atom_id res chain seq x y z
N MET A 1 -15.24 15.26 10.24
CA MET A 1 -13.98 14.52 10.07
C MET A 1 -14.08 13.27 10.93
N ASN A 2 -13.93 12.08 10.35
CA ASN A 2 -14.10 10.81 11.08
C ASN A 2 -12.71 10.35 11.58
N PRO A 3 -12.44 10.34 12.89
CA PRO A 3 -11.10 10.04 13.43
C PRO A 3 -10.59 8.65 13.03
N LEU A 4 -11.50 7.70 12.77
CA LEU A 4 -11.15 6.37 12.26
C LEU A 4 -10.44 6.43 10.90
N VAL A 5 -10.83 7.37 10.04
CA VAL A 5 -10.27 7.52 8.70
C VAL A 5 -8.90 8.19 8.74
N GLU A 6 -8.68 9.10 9.68
CA GLU A 6 -7.35 9.69 9.89
C GLU A 6 -6.37 8.67 10.45
N VAL A 7 -6.77 7.89 11.46
CA VAL A 7 -5.95 6.80 12.00
C VAL A 7 -5.62 5.78 10.91
N ALA A 8 -6.60 5.39 10.09
CA ALA A 8 -6.37 4.49 8.96
C ALA A 8 -5.42 5.09 7.91
N GLY A 9 -5.52 6.39 7.64
CA GLY A 9 -4.65 7.09 6.70
C GLY A 9 -3.20 7.15 7.17
N TRP A 10 -2.98 7.53 8.43
CA TRP A 10 -1.65 7.58 9.03
C TRP A 10 -1.03 6.18 9.22
N ALA A 11 -1.84 5.19 9.60
CA ALA A 11 -1.40 3.78 9.65
C ALA A 11 -1.05 3.25 8.25
N GLY A 12 -1.83 3.62 7.23
CA GLY A 12 -1.55 3.32 5.83
C GLY A 12 -0.24 3.95 5.37
N ALA A 13 -0.04 5.23 5.65
CA ALA A 13 1.21 5.95 5.35
C ALA A 13 2.43 5.29 6.01
N GLY A 14 2.33 4.96 7.30
CA GLY A 14 3.40 4.29 8.03
C GLY A 14 3.73 2.91 7.44
N SER A 15 2.72 2.13 7.07
CA SER A 15 2.91 0.81 6.44
C SER A 15 3.59 0.92 5.08
N LEU A 16 3.18 1.89 4.27
CA LEU A 16 3.73 2.15 2.95
C LEU A 16 5.20 2.59 3.01
N LEU A 17 5.52 3.51 3.92
CA LEU A 17 6.88 4.00 4.16
C LEU A 17 7.77 2.90 4.73
N LEU A 18 7.25 2.06 5.63
CA LEU A 18 8.00 0.91 6.17
C LEU A 18 8.31 -0.09 5.05
N ALA A 19 7.33 -0.43 4.21
CA ALA A 19 7.52 -1.33 3.07
C ALA A 19 8.61 -0.81 2.11
N TYR A 20 8.50 0.47 1.73
CA TYR A 20 9.47 1.11 0.85
C TYR A 20 10.85 1.24 1.49
N GLY A 21 10.92 1.55 2.79
CA GLY A 21 12.17 1.65 3.54
C GLY A 21 12.89 0.30 3.64
N LEU A 22 12.16 -0.78 3.94
CA LEU A 22 12.72 -2.13 3.98
C LEU A 22 13.22 -2.59 2.61
N LEU A 23 12.46 -2.31 1.53
CA LEU A 23 12.87 -2.61 0.17
C LEU A 23 14.13 -1.82 -0.23
N SER A 24 14.15 -0.52 0.05
CA SER A 24 15.29 0.37 -0.25
C SER A 24 16.54 -0.01 0.54
N ALA A 25 16.37 -0.47 1.78
CA ALA A 25 17.45 -0.99 2.62
C ALA A 25 17.91 -2.40 2.22
N LYS A 26 17.34 -2.99 1.15
CA LYS A 26 17.58 -4.37 0.71
C LYS A 26 17.37 -5.40 1.83
N ARG A 27 16.46 -5.10 2.77
CA ARG A 27 16.10 -6.03 3.86
C ARG A 27 15.00 -7.00 3.45
N ILE A 28 14.19 -6.63 2.47
CA ILE A 28 13.19 -7.48 1.84
C ILE A 28 13.28 -7.32 0.33
N ASP A 29 12.95 -8.37 -0.41
CA ASP A 29 12.77 -8.31 -1.85
C ASP A 29 11.35 -7.84 -2.22
N ALA A 30 11.14 -7.46 -3.48
CA ALA A 30 9.84 -7.04 -4.02
C ALA A 30 8.82 -8.20 -4.18
N GLY A 31 8.96 -9.26 -3.38
CA GLY A 31 8.10 -10.44 -3.37
C GLY A 31 6.84 -10.27 -2.51
N ALA A 32 6.19 -11.38 -2.17
CA ALA A 32 4.87 -11.40 -1.53
C ALA A 32 4.79 -10.54 -0.25
N GLY A 33 5.79 -10.60 0.64
CA GLY A 33 5.80 -9.83 1.88
C GLY A 33 5.78 -8.30 1.66
N TYR A 34 6.59 -7.81 0.71
CA TYR A 34 6.56 -6.41 0.31
C TYR A 34 5.21 -6.03 -0.30
N GLN A 35 4.67 -6.86 -1.20
CA GLN A 35 3.41 -6.55 -1.87
C GLN A 35 2.23 -6.52 -0.90
N VAL A 36 2.18 -7.39 0.11
CA VAL A 36 1.15 -7.35 1.15
C VAL A 36 1.19 -6.03 1.93
N LEU A 37 2.38 -5.60 2.37
CA LEU A 37 2.54 -4.32 3.07
C LEU A 37 2.19 -3.13 2.17
N ASN A 38 2.61 -3.18 0.91
CA ASN A 38 2.33 -2.18 -0.09
C ASN A 38 0.81 -2.03 -0.34
N LEU A 39 0.11 -3.15 -0.49
CA LEU A 39 -1.34 -3.19 -0.67
C LEU A 39 -2.08 -2.66 0.56
N ALA A 40 -1.67 -3.07 1.76
CA ALA A 40 -2.28 -2.59 3.01
C ALA A 40 -2.10 -1.07 3.18
N GLY A 41 -0.89 -0.57 2.92
CA GLY A 41 -0.59 0.86 2.98
C GLY A 41 -1.37 1.68 1.96
N ALA A 42 -1.41 1.21 0.71
CA ALA A 42 -2.11 1.88 -0.38
C ALA A 42 -3.63 1.89 -0.15
N LEU A 43 -4.20 0.83 0.42
CA LEU A 43 -5.63 0.79 0.76
C LEU A 43 -5.99 1.82 1.83
N GLY A 44 -5.19 1.92 2.91
CA GLY A 44 -5.42 2.89 3.98
C GLY A 44 -5.32 4.34 3.49
N LEU A 45 -4.31 4.63 2.66
CA LEU A 45 -4.14 5.94 2.05
C LEU A 45 -5.22 6.27 1.02
N ALA A 46 -5.65 5.32 0.20
CA ALA A 46 -6.75 5.52 -0.75
C ALA A 46 -8.05 5.86 -0.02
N ALA A 47 -8.41 5.10 1.03
CA ALA A 47 -9.61 5.36 1.84
C ALA A 47 -9.56 6.74 2.51
N ASN A 48 -8.40 7.11 3.06
CA ASN A 48 -8.19 8.43 3.65
C ASN A 48 -8.29 9.55 2.61
N ALA A 49 -7.67 9.38 1.44
CA ALA A 49 -7.70 10.37 0.37
C ALA A 49 -9.11 10.60 -0.19
N VAL A 50 -9.90 9.53 -0.37
CA VAL A 50 -11.31 9.63 -0.80
C VAL A 50 -12.12 10.41 0.21
N ALA A 51 -11.96 10.15 1.51
CA ALA A 51 -12.70 10.84 2.56
C ALA A 51 -12.37 12.33 2.68
N HIS A 52 -11.17 12.75 2.25
CA HIS A 52 -10.74 14.15 2.25
C HIS A 52 -10.91 14.84 0.88
N GLY A 53 -11.45 14.14 -0.13
CA GLY A 53 -11.58 14.67 -1.49
C GLY A 53 -10.24 14.85 -2.23
N ALA A 54 -9.17 14.22 -1.75
CA ALA A 54 -7.84 14.29 -2.33
C ALA A 54 -7.71 13.32 -3.53
N TRP A 55 -8.46 13.59 -4.60
CA TRP A 55 -8.53 12.73 -5.79
C TRP A 55 -7.19 12.33 -6.41
N PRO A 56 -6.17 13.22 -6.52
CA PRO A 56 -4.85 12.82 -7.02
C PRO A 56 -4.19 11.73 -6.17
N SER A 57 -4.28 11.84 -4.84
CA SER A 57 -3.73 10.86 -3.90
C SER A 57 -4.53 9.55 -3.95
N ALA A 58 -5.85 9.63 -4.05
CA ALA A 58 -6.71 8.46 -4.19
C ALA A 58 -6.36 7.66 -5.45
N SER A 59 -6.24 8.32 -6.60
CA SER A 59 -5.87 7.69 -7.88
C SER A 59 -4.49 7.04 -7.82
N LEU A 60 -3.49 7.72 -7.24
CA LEU A 60 -2.14 7.17 -7.07
C LEU A 60 -2.16 5.87 -6.26
N ASN A 61 -2.86 5.88 -5.12
CA ASN A 61 -2.92 4.71 -4.24
C ASN A 61 -3.73 3.55 -4.86
N LEU A 62 -4.75 3.85 -5.67
CA LEU A 62 -5.45 2.84 -6.46
C LEU A 62 -4.54 2.19 -7.50
N VAL A 63 -3.67 2.97 -8.16
CA VAL A 63 -2.68 2.42 -9.10
C VAL A 63 -1.69 1.52 -8.36
N TRP A 64 -1.22 1.93 -7.19
CA TRP A 64 -0.37 1.08 -6.34
C TRP A 64 -1.05 -0.22 -5.92
N LEU A 65 -2.35 -0.17 -5.60
CA LEU A 65 -3.14 -1.37 -5.32
C LEU A 65 -3.17 -2.33 -6.52
N LEU A 66 -3.39 -1.80 -7.73
CA LEU A 66 -3.42 -2.63 -8.95
C LEU A 66 -2.05 -3.26 -9.23
N ILE A 67 -0.97 -2.47 -9.18
CA ILE A 67 0.40 -2.97 -9.40
C ILE A 67 0.74 -4.04 -8.38
N GLY A 68 0.47 -3.77 -7.09
CA GLY A 68 0.78 -4.71 -6.02
C GLY A 68 0.00 -6.01 -6.10
N ALA A 69 -1.27 -5.95 -6.51
CA ALA A 69 -2.12 -7.14 -6.66
C ALA A 69 -1.64 -8.03 -7.81
N VAL A 70 -1.23 -7.43 -8.93
CA VAL A 70 -0.65 -8.16 -10.06
C VAL A 70 0.69 -8.78 -9.68
N ALA A 71 1.55 -8.03 -8.99
CA ALA A 71 2.84 -8.54 -8.53
C ALA A 71 2.67 -9.69 -7.53
N LEU A 72 1.78 -9.56 -6.54
CA LEU A 72 1.50 -10.58 -5.55
C LEU A 72 0.96 -11.87 -6.20
N ARG A 73 0.04 -11.74 -7.16
CA ARG A 73 -0.46 -12.89 -7.93
C ARG A 73 0.64 -13.61 -8.70
N ARG A 74 1.60 -12.88 -9.28
CA ARG A 74 2.75 -13.48 -9.97
C ARG A 74 3.70 -14.18 -8.99
N SER A 75 3.96 -13.58 -7.82
CA SER A 75 4.78 -14.21 -6.78
C SER A 75 4.15 -15.49 -6.25
N ALA A 76 2.84 -15.48 -5.96
CA ALA A 76 2.11 -16.64 -5.47
C ALA A 76 1.99 -17.79 -6.51
N ALA A 77 2.21 -17.51 -7.80
CA ALA A 77 2.23 -18.50 -8.87
C ALA A 77 3.62 -19.12 -9.09
N LEU A 78 4.69 -18.53 -8.53
CA LEU A 78 6.06 -19.07 -8.59
C LEU A 78 6.41 -19.94 -7.38
N ASP A 79 5.61 -19.85 -6.31
CA ASP A 79 5.71 -20.69 -5.10
C ASP A 79 4.87 -21.98 -5.17
N GLN A 80 4.20 -22.26 -6.30
CA GLN A 80 3.47 -23.50 -6.59
C GLN A 80 4.27 -24.41 -7.52
#